data_AF-A0A397S772-F1
#
_entry.id   AF-A0A397S772-F1
#
_cell.length_a   1.000
_cell.length_b   1.000
_cell.length_c   1.000
_cell.angle_alpha   90.00
_cell.angle_beta   90.00
_cell.angle_gamma   90.00
#
_symmetry.space_group_name_H-M   'P 1'
#
loop_
_entity.id
_entity.type
_entity.pdbx_description
1 polymer ?
#
loop_
_entity_poly.entity_id
_entity_poly.type
_entity_poly.pdbx_seq_one_letter_code
_entity_poly.pdbx_strand_id
1 'polypeptide(L)' 'MIHKVSILSIIGSGGFASVHAAYWKMTQSKFAIKKFDKEKIHVNENEIKNEIRLMKMVDFHPNIIKF' A
#
# COMPACT_ATOMS: atom_id res chain seq x y z
N MET A 1 9.79 7.58 10.95
CA MET A 1 8.85 7.60 9.80
C MET A 1 7.36 7.54 10.21
N ILE A 2 7.01 7.07 11.42
CA ILE A 2 5.62 6.80 11.86
C ILE A 2 4.84 8.08 12.27
N HIS A 3 5.52 9.20 12.55
CA HIS A 3 4.82 10.40 13.03
C HIS A 3 4.01 11.16 11.96
N LYS A 4 4.26 10.92 10.66
CA LYS A 4 3.62 11.67 9.56
C LYS A 4 2.28 11.11 9.08
N VAL A 5 2.01 9.84 9.34
CA VAL A 5 0.81 9.14 8.87
C VAL A 5 -0.05 8.73 10.06
N SER A 6 -1.37 8.88 9.95
CA SER A 6 -2.33 8.29 10.88
C SER A 6 -3.03 7.12 10.18
N ILE A 7 -2.80 5.89 10.66
CA ILE A 7 -3.49 4.69 10.17
C ILE A 7 -4.89 4.64 10.77
N LEU A 8 -5.88 4.26 9.97
CA LEU A 8 -7.30 4.15 10.35
C LEU A 8 -7.75 2.69 10.23
N SER A 9 -9.03 2.47 9.96
CA SER A 9 -9.63 1.16 9.75
C SER A 9 -9.05 0.43 8.53
N ILE A 10 -9.13 -0.89 8.60
CA ILE A 10 -8.95 -1.77 7.45
C ILE A 10 -10.14 -1.53 6.51
N ILE A 11 -9.84 -1.31 5.23
CA ILE A 11 -10.82 -1.13 4.16
C ILE A 11 -10.78 -2.28 3.14
N GLY A 12 -9.84 -3.20 3.29
CA GLY A 12 -9.76 -4.43 2.49
C GLY A 12 -8.70 -5.39 3.02
N SER A 13 -8.85 -6.67 2.71
CA SER A 13 -7.89 -7.72 3.05
C SER A 13 -7.78 -8.73 1.91
N GLY A 14 -6.59 -9.32 1.77
CA GLY A 14 -6.31 -10.39 0.84
C GLY A 14 -5.36 -11.42 1.48
N GLY A 15 -4.94 -12.42 0.70
CA GLY A 15 -4.15 -13.54 1.23
C GLY A 15 -2.85 -13.11 1.95
N PHE A 16 -2.16 -12.10 1.39
CA PHE A 16 -0.81 -11.68 1.82
C PHE A 16 -0.74 -10.28 2.43
N ALA A 17 -1.84 -9.52 2.40
CA ALA A 17 -1.84 -8.12 2.84
C ALA A 17 -3.22 -7.64 3.30
N SER A 18 -3.22 -6.60 4.12
CA SER A 18 -4.41 -5.79 4.44
C SER A 18 -4.22 -4.35 3.96
N VAL A 19 -5.30 -3.70 3.53
CA VAL A 19 -5.31 -2.32 3.09
C VAL A 19 -6.00 -1.48 4.15
N HIS A 20 -5.33 -0.44 4.63
CA HIS A 20 -5.85 0.48 5.63
C HIS A 20 -6.11 1.84 5.00
N ALA A 21 -7.19 2.50 5.38
CA ALA A 21 -7.31 3.94 5.14
C ALA A 21 -6.29 4.67 6.02
N ALA A 22 -5.75 5.79 5.53
CA ALA A 22 -4.79 6.58 6.29
C ALA A 22 -4.87 8.06 5.91
N TYR A 23 -4.44 8.92 6.83
CA TYR A 23 -4.22 10.34 6.58
C TYR A 23 -2.74 10.68 6.63
N TRP A 24 -2.27 11.49 5.68
CA TRP A 24 -1.03 12.23 5.86
C TRP A 24 -1.29 13.45 6.74
N LYS A 25 -0.78 13.44 7.97
CA LYS A 25 -1.18 14.39 9.02
C LYS A 25 -0.94 15.85 8.66
N MET A 26 0.10 16.14 7.87
CA MET A 26 0.45 17.51 7.49
C MET A 26 -0.52 18.11 6.49
N THR A 27 -0.96 17.34 5.49
CA THR A 27 -1.83 17.83 4.41
C THR A 27 -3.27 17.40 4.58
N GLN A 28 -3.56 16.54 5.56
CA GLN A 28 -4.85 15.86 5.75
C GLN A 28 -5.30 15.06 4.51
N SER A 29 -4.39 14.77 3.58
CA SER A 29 -4.68 13.98 2.38
C SER A 29 -4.93 12.53 2.76
N LYS A 30 -5.94 11.91 2.13
CA LYS A 30 -6.33 10.51 2.34
C LYS A 30 -5.55 9.59 1.42
N PHE A 31 -5.10 8.46 1.97
CA PHE A 31 -4.38 7.41 1.25
C PHE A 31 -4.91 6.02 1.64
N ALA A 32 -4.64 5.04 0.79
CA ALA A 32 -4.74 3.63 1.11
C ALA A 32 -3.32 3.08 1.35
N ILE A 33 -3.11 2.36 2.44
CA ILE A 33 -1.82 1.74 2.78
C ILE A 33 -1.98 0.22 2.78
N LYS A 34 -1.37 -0.43 1.78
CA LYS A 34 -1.25 -1.89 1.70
C LYS A 34 -0.12 -2.35 2.62
N LYS A 35 -0.49 -3.04 3.70
CA LYS A 35 0.41 -3.62 4.70
C LYS A 35 0.53 -5.11 4.44
N PHE A 36 1.72 -5.53 4.01
CA PHE A 36 2.04 -6.95 3.83
C PHE A 36 2.31 -7.63 5.18
N ASP A 37 1.88 -8.88 5.29
CA ASP A 37 2.07 -9.71 6.46
C ASP A 37 3.48 -10.33 6.47
N LYS A 38 4.31 -9.94 7.43
CA LYS A 38 5.72 -10.36 7.49
C LYS A 38 5.91 -11.87 7.63
N GLU A 39 4.96 -12.54 8.29
CA GLU A 39 5.02 -14.00 8.47
C GLU A 39 4.76 -14.73 7.15
N LYS A 40 3.95 -14.12 6.27
CA LYS A 40 3.66 -14.63 4.92
C LYS A 40 4.64 -14.11 3.86
N ILE A 41 5.35 -13.01 4.13
CA ILE A 41 6.28 -12.33 3.21
C ILE A 41 7.51 -13.17 2.86
N HIS A 42 8.01 -14.02 3.76
CA HIS A 42 9.26 -14.76 3.50
C HIS A 42 9.17 -15.62 2.23
N VAL A 43 7.96 -16.01 1.81
CA VAL A 43 7.73 -16.78 0.58
C VAL A 43 7.72 -15.86 -0.67
N ASN A 44 7.42 -14.56 -0.52
CA ASN A 44 6.91 -13.72 -1.62
C ASN A 44 7.59 -12.33 -1.76
N GLU A 45 8.80 -12.09 -1.23
CA GLU A 45 9.47 -10.77 -1.37
C GLU A 45 9.65 -10.34 -2.83
N ASN A 46 9.98 -11.29 -3.73
CA ASN A 46 10.10 -11.02 -5.16
C ASN A 46 8.77 -10.62 -5.81
N GLU A 47 7.66 -11.17 -5.34
CA GLU A 47 6.32 -10.78 -5.83
C GLU A 47 5.99 -9.34 -5.43
N ILE A 48 6.35 -8.93 -4.21
CA ILE A 48 6.17 -7.54 -3.75
C ILE A 48 7.02 -6.59 -4.59
N LYS A 49 8.29 -6.95 -4.85
CA LYS A 49 9.16 -6.15 -5.74
C LYS A 49 8.59 -6.04 -7.15
N ASN A 50 8.06 -7.14 -7.68
CA ASN A 50 7.44 -7.17 -9.01
C ASN A 50 6.16 -6.33 -9.05
N GLU A 51 5.31 -6.41 -8.03
CA GLU A 51 4.09 -5.58 -7.91
C GLU A 51 4.46 -4.08 -7.94
N ILE A 52 5.43 -3.65 -7.12
CA ILE A 52 5.89 -2.26 -7.10
C ILE A 52 6.46 -1.83 -8.46
N ARG A 53 7.25 -2.70 -9.12
CA ARG A 53 7.81 -2.41 -10.45
C ARG A 53 6.70 -2.22 -11.49
N LEU A 54 5.74 -3.14 -11.55
CA LEU A 54 4.63 -3.07 -12.50
C LEU A 54 3.80 -1.81 -12.29
N MET A 55 3.46 -1.48 -11.04
CA MET A 55 2.68 -0.28 -10.71
C MET A 55 3.38 1.00 -11.16
N LYS A 56 4.71 1.09 -11.00
CA LYS A 56 5.49 2.23 -11.50
C LYS A 56 5.54 2.31 -13.03
N MET A 57 5.50 1.18 -13.73
CA MET A 57 5.53 1.17 -15.20
C MET A 57 4.23 1.66 -15.83
N VAL A 58 3.12 1.66 -15.09
CA VAL A 58 1.78 1.98 -15.61
C VAL A 58 1.15 3.21 -14.93
N ASP A 59 1.92 3.97 -14.14
CA ASP A 59 1.43 5.09 -13.32
C ASP A 59 0.92 6.30 -14.13
N PHE A 60 1.24 6.33 -15.43
CA PHE A 60 0.77 7.34 -16.38
C PHE A 60 -0.73 7.17 -16.72
N HIS A 61 -1.30 5.98 -16.54
CA HIS A 61 -2.66 5.71 -16.99
C HIS A 61 -3.70 6.26 -15.99
N PRO A 62 -4.67 7.09 -16.43
CA PRO A 62 -5.60 7.77 -15.52
C PRO A 62 -6.55 6.81 -14.77
N ASN A 63 -6.80 5.62 -15.31
CA ASN A 63 -7.68 4.62 -14.71
C ASN A 63 -6.95 3.57 -13.86
N ILE A 64 -5.64 3.73 -13.62
CA ILE A 64 -4.86 2.85 -12.75
C ILE A 64 -4.56 3.59 -11.44
N ILE A 65 -4.69 2.88 -10.32
CA ILE A 65 -4.39 3.43 -8.99
C ILE A 65 -2.90 3.82 -8.94
N LYS A 66 -2.62 5.04 -8.50
CA LYS A 66 -1.24 5.55 -8.42
C LYS A 66 -0.58 5.16 -7.10
N PHE A 67 0.72 4.87 -7.19
CA PHE A 67 1.59 4.60 -6.05
C PHE A 67 2.22 5.88 -5.51
#